data_AF-A0A1B1AH36-F1
#
_entry.id   AF-A0A1B1AH36-F1
#
_cell.length_a   1.000
_cell.length_b   1.000
_cell.length_c   1.000
_cell.angle_alpha   90.00
_cell.angle_beta   90.00
_cell.angle_gamma   90.00
#
_symmetry.space_group_name_H-M   'P 1'
#
loop_
_entity.id
_entity.type
_entity.pdbx_description
1 polymer ?
#
loop_
_entity_poly.entity_id
_entity_poly.type
_entity_poly.pdbx_seq_one_letter_code
_entity_poly.pdbx_strand_id
1 'polypeptide(L)'
;MNGGDAALMQDVTAGRQQVEAFFGHRFEVPLNVVVAQDRAAFDRALPEAWGIAPSQCWMVGVGVADSLYLLSPSVWSHDACDHSGDAVEVQGVITHELTHAFHGQHNSTRDFTGMDDAGWFVEGLAVVVSGQLDAGHADDARSAIAAGAAPTTLADAWSGRYRYGVCGSMVRFIDETWGRTTLIALLPATSNQQILAHLGVSEDEFLSRWRTWASAQN
;
A
#
# COMPACT_ATOMS: atom_id res chain seq x y z
N MET A 1 -14.44 -9.29 23.94
CA MET A 1 -13.22 -9.40 23.12
C MET A 1 -12.48 -10.63 23.60
N ASN A 2 -12.26 -11.58 22.71
CA ASN A 2 -11.43 -12.73 23.03
C ASN A 2 -9.96 -12.28 23.03
N GLY A 3 -9.05 -13.05 23.64
CA GLY A 3 -7.64 -12.65 23.79
C GLY A 3 -6.94 -12.31 22.45
N GLY A 4 -7.35 -12.92 21.34
CA GLY A 4 -6.84 -12.63 20.00
C GLY A 4 -7.22 -11.23 19.49
N ASP A 5 -8.44 -10.75 19.79
CA ASP A 5 -8.88 -9.41 19.38
C ASP A 5 -8.04 -8.32 20.07
N ALA A 6 -7.64 -8.56 21.33
CA ALA A 6 -6.85 -7.62 22.09
C ALA A 6 -5.41 -7.47 21.54
N ALA A 7 -4.80 -8.58 21.09
CA ALA A 7 -3.49 -8.53 20.44
C ALA A 7 -3.56 -7.80 19.10
N LEU A 8 -4.55 -8.14 18.26
CA LEU A 8 -4.74 -7.47 16.97
C LEU A 8 -4.93 -5.95 17.11
N MET A 9 -5.68 -5.49 18.12
CA MET A 9 -5.85 -4.06 18.37
C MET A 9 -4.57 -3.37 18.86
N GLN A 10 -3.63 -4.10 19.48
CA GLN A 10 -2.29 -3.57 19.75
C GLN A 10 -1.51 -3.37 18.47
N ASP A 11 -1.58 -4.32 17.53
CA ASP A 11 -0.92 -4.22 16.21
C ASP A 11 -1.49 -3.06 15.38
N VAL A 12 -2.82 -2.87 15.40
CA VAL A 12 -3.48 -1.70 14.80
C VAL A 12 -2.98 -0.39 15.42
N THR A 13 -2.81 -0.36 16.74
CA THR A 13 -2.30 0.82 17.44
C THR A 13 -0.84 1.10 17.06
N ALA A 14 0.00 0.07 17.01
CA ALA A 14 1.41 0.18 16.63
C ALA A 14 1.57 0.62 15.16
N GLY A 15 0.80 0.00 14.26
CA GLY A 15 0.80 0.36 12.84
C GLY A 15 0.35 1.80 12.62
N ARG A 16 -0.66 2.25 13.36
CA ARG A 16 -1.10 3.65 13.33
C ARG A 16 0.01 4.58 13.75
N GLN A 17 0.70 4.29 14.85
CA GLN A 17 1.83 5.11 15.31
C GLN A 17 2.96 5.17 14.28
N GLN A 18 3.25 4.06 13.60
CA GLN A 18 4.24 4.03 12.53
C GLN A 18 3.85 4.90 11.33
N VAL A 19 2.60 4.81 10.88
CA VAL A 19 2.06 5.67 9.81
C VAL A 19 2.13 7.13 10.22
N GLU A 20 1.63 7.49 11.41
CA GLU A 20 1.66 8.87 11.89
C GLU A 20 3.09 9.42 12.04
N ALA A 21 4.04 8.58 12.46
CA ALA A 21 5.45 8.96 12.53
C ALA A 21 6.07 9.17 11.14
N PHE A 22 5.71 8.36 10.14
CA PHE A 22 6.18 8.52 8.77
C PHE A 22 5.72 9.83 8.14
N PHE A 23 4.44 10.18 8.35
CA PHE A 23 3.83 11.38 7.78
C PHE A 23 4.04 12.64 8.64
N GLY A 24 4.38 12.49 9.92
CA GLY A 24 4.45 13.62 10.85
C GLY A 24 3.09 14.21 11.20
N HIS A 25 2.00 13.50 10.87
CA HIS A 25 0.61 13.92 11.04
C HIS A 25 -0.22 12.79 11.62
N ARG A 26 -1.26 13.14 12.38
CA ARG A 26 -2.21 12.15 12.93
C ARG A 26 -3.30 11.84 11.92
N PHE A 27 -3.91 10.66 12.02
CA PHE A 27 -5.20 10.42 11.34
C PHE A 27 -6.22 11.45 11.82
N GLU A 28 -6.83 12.17 10.89
CA GLU A 28 -7.81 13.23 11.15
C GLU A 28 -9.16 12.64 11.59
N VAL A 29 -9.50 11.48 11.04
CA VAL A 29 -10.76 10.77 11.31
C VAL A 29 -10.47 9.47 12.06
N PRO A 30 -11.26 9.11 13.10
CA PRO A 30 -11.20 7.80 13.73
C PRO A 30 -11.45 6.68 12.71
N LEU A 31 -10.74 5.56 12.87
CA LEU A 31 -10.92 4.38 12.02
C LEU A 31 -11.99 3.47 12.61
N ASN A 32 -12.95 3.06 11.78
CA ASN A 32 -13.82 1.93 12.02
C ASN A 32 -13.08 0.64 11.68
N VAL A 33 -12.71 -0.14 12.70
CA VAL A 33 -11.97 -1.39 12.53
C VAL A 33 -12.94 -2.58 12.58
N VAL A 34 -13.00 -3.34 11.49
CA VAL A 34 -13.83 -4.53 11.34
C VAL A 34 -12.94 -5.75 11.19
N VAL A 35 -13.09 -6.73 12.09
CA VAL A 35 -12.32 -7.98 12.06
C VAL A 35 -13.27 -9.12 11.76
N ALA A 36 -13.12 -9.72 10.58
CA ALA A 36 -13.91 -10.86 10.14
C ALA A 36 -13.28 -12.17 10.60
N GLN A 37 -14.11 -13.11 11.07
CA GLN A 37 -13.65 -14.40 11.62
C GLN A 37 -13.27 -15.43 10.55
N ASP A 38 -13.75 -15.24 9.32
CA ASP A 38 -13.50 -16.11 8.17
C ASP A 38 -13.63 -15.31 6.86
N ARG A 39 -13.18 -15.91 5.74
CA ARG A 39 -13.25 -15.29 4.40
C ARG A 39 -14.65 -14.84 4.01
N ALA A 40 -15.67 -15.64 4.32
CA ALA A 40 -17.05 -15.33 3.92
C ALA A 40 -17.60 -14.13 4.71
N ALA A 41 -17.23 -13.99 5.99
CA ALA A 41 -17.54 -12.82 6.80
C ALA A 41 -16.77 -11.58 6.33
N PHE A 42 -15.52 -11.75 5.87
CA PHE A 42 -14.72 -10.67 5.30
C PHE A 42 -15.39 -10.14 4.03
N ASP A 43 -15.73 -11.02 3.09
CA ASP A 43 -16.43 -10.63 1.84
C ASP A 43 -17.77 -9.94 2.11
N ARG A 44 -18.54 -10.39 3.11
CA ARG A 44 -19.82 -9.75 3.49
C ARG A 44 -19.64 -8.39 4.17
N ALA A 45 -18.50 -8.15 4.80
CA ALA A 45 -18.23 -6.89 5.50
C ALA A 45 -17.79 -5.79 4.53
N LEU A 46 -17.22 -6.14 3.38
CA LEU A 46 -16.81 -5.18 2.36
C LEU A 46 -18.03 -4.52 1.71
N PRO A 47 -18.02 -3.18 1.51
CA PRO A 47 -19.06 -2.49 0.77
C PRO A 47 -19.27 -3.04 -0.65
N GLU A 48 -20.52 -3.36 -0.99
CA GLU A 48 -20.91 -3.84 -2.32
C GLU A 48 -20.48 -2.88 -3.44
N ALA A 49 -20.51 -1.57 -3.16
CA ALA A 49 -20.15 -0.52 -4.10
C ALA A 49 -18.71 -0.61 -4.62
N TRP A 50 -17.80 -1.27 -3.90
CA TRP A 50 -16.42 -1.46 -4.34
C TRP A 50 -16.27 -2.58 -5.37
N GLY A 51 -17.26 -3.47 -5.50
CA GLY A 51 -17.22 -4.56 -6.48
C GLY A 51 -16.07 -5.57 -6.26
N ILE A 52 -15.49 -5.61 -5.07
CA ILE A 52 -14.33 -6.46 -4.75
C ILE A 52 -14.77 -7.88 -4.38
N ALA A 53 -15.98 -8.08 -3.87
CA ALA A 53 -16.46 -9.38 -3.44
C ALA A 53 -16.84 -10.29 -4.64
N PRO A 54 -16.44 -11.58 -4.65
CA PRO A 54 -15.59 -12.24 -3.66
C PRO A 54 -14.12 -11.76 -3.74
N SER A 55 -13.52 -11.50 -2.57
CA SER A 55 -12.14 -11.01 -2.49
C SER A 55 -11.14 -12.05 -2.99
N GLN A 56 -9.98 -11.57 -3.43
CA GLN A 56 -8.88 -12.43 -3.87
C GLN A 56 -8.26 -13.17 -2.67
N CYS A 57 -7.72 -14.37 -2.89
CA CYS A 57 -7.19 -15.19 -1.78
C CYS A 57 -6.05 -14.52 -1.00
N TRP A 58 -5.27 -13.65 -1.65
CA TRP A 58 -4.15 -12.94 -1.03
C TRP A 58 -4.60 -11.68 -0.29
N MET A 59 -5.84 -11.22 -0.50
CA MET A 59 -6.37 -10.01 0.11
C MET A 59 -6.81 -10.35 1.54
N VAL A 60 -6.09 -9.87 2.54
CA VAL A 60 -6.38 -10.15 3.96
C VAL A 60 -6.77 -8.90 4.75
N GLY A 61 -6.71 -7.73 4.10
CA GLY A 61 -7.20 -6.48 4.64
C GLY A 61 -7.59 -5.51 3.53
N VAL A 62 -8.35 -4.49 3.91
CA VAL A 62 -8.67 -3.33 3.08
C VAL A 62 -8.73 -2.10 3.99
N GLY A 63 -7.82 -1.15 3.80
CA GLY A 63 -7.88 0.16 4.42
C GLY A 63 -8.35 1.24 3.46
N VAL A 64 -9.35 2.04 3.85
CA VAL A 64 -9.80 3.22 3.08
C VAL A 64 -10.26 4.31 4.03
N ALA A 65 -9.77 5.53 3.85
CA ALA A 65 -10.09 6.71 4.65
C ALA A 65 -10.39 6.47 6.15
N ASP A 66 -11.65 6.22 6.50
CA ASP A 66 -12.17 6.04 7.87
C ASP A 66 -12.46 4.59 8.26
N SER A 67 -12.06 3.59 7.47
CA SER A 67 -12.31 2.18 7.75
C SER A 67 -11.09 1.29 7.50
N LEU A 68 -10.98 0.25 8.32
CA LEU A 68 -10.01 -0.84 8.18
C LEU A 68 -10.75 -2.18 8.34
N TYR A 69 -10.81 -2.95 7.28
CA TYR A 69 -11.36 -4.30 7.27
C TYR A 69 -10.21 -5.30 7.31
N LEU A 70 -10.27 -6.28 8.20
CA LEU A 70 -9.24 -7.31 8.33
C LEU A 70 -9.89 -8.70 8.38
N LEU A 71 -9.32 -9.65 7.62
CA LEU A 71 -9.51 -11.07 7.90
C LEU A 71 -8.67 -11.43 9.13
N SER A 72 -9.26 -12.11 10.10
CA SER A 72 -8.55 -12.52 11.32
C SER A 72 -7.26 -13.28 10.98
N PRO A 73 -6.08 -12.85 11.49
CA PRO A 73 -4.82 -13.56 11.26
C PRO A 73 -4.85 -15.04 11.66
N SER A 74 -5.72 -15.40 12.62
CA SER A 74 -5.86 -16.79 13.09
C SER A 74 -6.33 -17.77 12.02
N VAL A 75 -6.90 -17.29 10.92
CA VAL A 75 -7.37 -18.13 9.81
C VAL A 75 -6.51 -17.99 8.54
N TRP A 76 -5.45 -17.17 8.52
CA TRP A 76 -4.69 -16.91 7.28
C TRP A 76 -4.08 -18.16 6.67
N SER A 77 -3.50 -19.04 7.48
CA SER A 77 -2.95 -20.32 7.01
C SER A 77 -3.96 -21.26 6.31
N HIS A 78 -5.26 -20.99 6.43
CA HIS A 78 -6.34 -21.74 5.80
C HIS A 78 -7.11 -20.92 4.73
N ASP A 79 -7.41 -19.66 5.02
CA ASP A 79 -8.31 -18.79 4.23
C ASP A 79 -7.58 -17.79 3.33
N ALA A 80 -6.25 -17.71 3.41
CA ALA A 80 -5.43 -16.80 2.62
C ALA A 80 -4.29 -17.52 1.92
N CYS A 81 -4.10 -17.21 0.64
CA CYS A 81 -2.91 -17.65 -0.08
C CYS A 81 -1.75 -16.68 0.21
N ASP A 82 -0.53 -17.20 0.27
CA ASP A 82 0.70 -16.42 0.45
C ASP A 82 0.84 -15.71 1.82
N HIS A 83 0.01 -16.05 2.82
CA HIS A 83 0.08 -15.51 4.17
C HIS A 83 0.24 -16.60 5.22
N SER A 84 1.17 -16.40 6.16
CA SER A 84 1.47 -17.31 7.26
C SER A 84 0.66 -16.99 8.53
N GLY A 85 0.33 -15.72 8.74
CA GLY A 85 -0.30 -15.21 9.97
C GLY A 85 0.68 -15.02 11.12
N ASP A 86 1.99 -15.05 10.86
CA ASP A 86 3.00 -14.72 11.87
C ASP A 86 2.96 -13.23 12.25
N ALA A 87 3.43 -12.92 13.46
CA ALA A 87 3.28 -11.59 14.03
C ALA A 87 3.98 -10.47 13.22
N VAL A 88 5.09 -10.79 12.52
CA VAL A 88 5.83 -9.80 11.73
C VAL A 88 5.07 -9.48 10.46
N GLU A 89 4.59 -10.52 9.76
CA GLU A 89 3.74 -10.37 8.58
C GLU A 89 2.44 -9.63 8.89
N VAL A 90 1.76 -10.02 9.98
CA VAL A 90 0.52 -9.38 10.45
C VAL A 90 0.73 -7.89 10.70
N GLN A 91 1.78 -7.52 11.42
CA GLN A 91 2.10 -6.12 11.67
C GLN A 91 2.39 -5.35 10.36
N GLY A 92 3.10 -5.97 9.42
CA GLY A 92 3.40 -5.41 8.10
C GLY A 92 2.13 -5.12 7.30
N VAL A 93 1.24 -6.11 7.19
CA VAL A 93 -0.06 -5.99 6.51
C VAL A 93 -0.93 -4.91 7.16
N ILE A 94 -1.05 -4.91 8.49
CA ILE A 94 -1.87 -3.90 9.19
C ILE A 94 -1.34 -2.49 8.92
N THR A 95 -0.01 -2.31 8.95
CA THR A 95 0.60 -1.00 8.65
C THR A 95 0.42 -0.60 7.19
N HIS A 96 0.47 -1.57 6.27
CA HIS A 96 0.18 -1.36 4.86
C HIS A 96 -1.25 -0.84 4.67
N GLU A 97 -2.25 -1.54 5.20
CA GLU A 97 -3.65 -1.13 5.09
C GLU A 97 -3.95 0.19 5.80
N LEU A 98 -3.31 0.44 6.95
CA LEU A 98 -3.42 1.73 7.63
C LEU A 98 -2.84 2.87 6.79
N THR A 99 -1.84 2.61 5.96
CA THR A 99 -1.30 3.61 5.02
C THR A 99 -2.34 3.95 3.94
N HIS A 100 -3.05 2.95 3.41
CA HIS A 100 -4.17 3.19 2.49
C HIS A 100 -5.28 3.99 3.14
N ALA A 101 -5.66 3.65 4.39
CA ALA A 101 -6.64 4.42 5.13
C ALA A 101 -6.18 5.88 5.33
N PHE A 102 -4.93 6.10 5.74
CA PHE A 102 -4.38 7.45 5.91
C PHE A 102 -4.39 8.24 4.59
N HIS A 103 -3.91 7.63 3.50
CA HIS A 103 -3.90 8.23 2.18
C HIS A 103 -5.33 8.59 1.72
N GLY A 104 -6.31 7.71 1.95
CA GLY A 104 -7.72 7.97 1.68
C GLY A 104 -8.30 9.16 2.47
N GLN A 105 -7.79 9.46 3.68
CA GLN A 105 -8.24 10.67 4.40
C GLN A 105 -7.77 11.97 3.73
N HIS A 106 -6.67 11.92 2.99
CA HIS A 106 -6.09 13.06 2.27
C HIS A 106 -6.43 13.08 0.78
N ASN A 107 -7.05 12.02 0.25
CA ASN A 107 -7.45 11.91 -1.14
C ASN A 107 -8.95 12.23 -1.33
N SER A 108 -9.29 13.00 -2.36
CA SER A 108 -10.68 13.40 -2.61
C SER A 108 -11.64 12.25 -2.92
N THR A 109 -11.14 11.13 -3.44
CA THR A 109 -11.94 9.92 -3.71
C THR A 109 -12.25 9.12 -2.45
N ARG A 110 -11.39 9.22 -1.43
CA ARG A 110 -11.41 8.46 -0.16
C ARG A 110 -11.21 6.95 -0.26
N ASP A 111 -11.71 6.32 -1.33
CA ASP A 111 -11.65 4.88 -1.57
C ASP A 111 -10.86 4.49 -2.83
N PHE A 112 -10.22 5.47 -3.48
CA PHE A 112 -9.42 5.31 -4.69
C PHE A 112 -10.18 4.83 -5.93
N THR A 113 -11.52 4.86 -5.92
CA THR A 113 -12.33 4.51 -7.10
C THR A 113 -11.94 5.37 -8.29
N GLY A 114 -11.60 4.73 -9.41
CA GLY A 114 -11.20 5.40 -10.65
C GLY A 114 -9.75 5.90 -10.68
N MET A 115 -8.90 5.45 -9.75
CA MET A 115 -7.47 5.78 -9.69
C MET A 115 -6.57 4.63 -10.17
N ASP A 116 -7.06 3.76 -11.07
CA ASP A 116 -6.32 2.59 -11.55
C ASP A 116 -4.97 2.96 -12.18
N ASP A 117 -4.89 4.12 -12.85
CA ASP A 117 -3.65 4.62 -13.46
C ASP A 117 -2.60 5.03 -12.42
N ALA A 118 -3.04 5.47 -11.24
CA ALA A 118 -2.19 5.88 -10.11
C ALA A 118 -2.03 4.77 -9.04
N GLY A 119 -2.49 3.54 -9.31
CA GLY A 119 -2.40 2.43 -8.36
C GLY A 119 -0.97 2.15 -7.88
N TRP A 120 0.03 2.38 -8.73
CA TRP A 120 1.45 2.24 -8.36
C TRP A 120 1.85 3.17 -7.21
N PHE A 121 1.27 4.37 -7.14
CA PHE A 121 1.59 5.33 -6.09
C PHE A 121 0.90 4.93 -4.78
N VAL A 122 -0.38 4.55 -4.86
CA VAL A 122 -1.18 4.08 -3.72
C VAL A 122 -0.51 2.87 -3.06
N GLU A 123 -0.23 1.83 -3.84
CA GLU A 123 0.39 0.58 -3.37
C GLU A 123 1.86 0.77 -3.01
N GLY A 124 2.61 1.53 -3.81
CA GLY A 124 4.02 1.81 -3.54
C GLY A 124 4.22 2.56 -2.22
N LEU A 125 3.33 3.49 -1.88
CA LEU A 125 3.37 4.22 -0.62
C LEU A 125 3.14 3.27 0.57
N ALA A 126 2.13 2.41 0.48
CA ALA A 126 1.86 1.42 1.52
C ALA A 126 3.02 0.43 1.72
N VAL A 127 3.68 0.01 0.64
CA VAL A 127 4.91 -0.83 0.69
C VAL A 127 6.07 -0.13 1.39
N VAL A 128 6.27 1.17 1.14
CA VAL A 128 7.34 1.95 1.78
C VAL A 128 7.04 2.19 3.26
N VAL A 129 5.84 2.63 3.61
CA VAL A 129 5.48 3.00 4.98
C VAL A 129 5.40 1.78 5.90
N SER A 130 4.91 0.64 5.41
CA SER A 130 4.88 -0.62 6.15
C SER A 130 6.26 -1.24 6.36
N GLY A 131 7.29 -0.81 5.61
CA GLY A 131 8.62 -1.41 5.62
C GLY A 131 8.74 -2.69 4.77
N GLN A 132 7.68 -3.09 4.06
CA GLN A 132 7.70 -4.27 3.17
C GLN A 132 8.75 -4.15 2.07
N LEU A 133 9.08 -2.92 1.64
CA LEU A 133 10.15 -2.71 0.67
C LEU A 133 11.49 -3.30 1.18
N ASP A 134 11.88 -2.93 2.40
CA ASP A 134 13.17 -3.36 2.97
C ASP A 134 13.14 -4.81 3.45
N ALA A 135 11.97 -5.30 3.88
CA ALA A 135 11.83 -6.65 4.41
C ALA A 135 11.93 -7.75 3.34
N GLY A 136 11.54 -7.46 2.09
CA GLY A 136 11.51 -8.51 1.06
C GLY A 136 11.48 -8.07 -0.40
N HIS A 137 11.39 -6.77 -0.70
CA HIS A 137 11.19 -6.28 -2.07
C HIS A 137 12.28 -5.33 -2.59
N ALA A 138 13.36 -5.12 -1.84
CA ALA A 138 14.42 -4.15 -2.19
C ALA A 138 15.07 -4.46 -3.56
N ASP A 139 15.16 -5.74 -3.91
CA ASP A 139 15.82 -6.20 -5.14
C ASP A 139 14.88 -6.37 -6.33
N ASP A 140 13.57 -6.28 -6.12
CA ASP A 140 12.58 -6.60 -7.14
C ASP A 140 12.63 -5.60 -8.31
N ALA A 141 12.86 -4.32 -8.04
CA ALA A 141 13.01 -3.32 -9.09
C ALA A 141 14.23 -3.60 -9.99
N ARG A 142 15.38 -3.93 -9.38
CA ARG A 142 16.60 -4.31 -10.13
C ARG A 142 16.37 -5.58 -10.93
N SER A 143 15.73 -6.57 -10.31
CA SER A 143 15.39 -7.85 -10.94
C SER A 143 14.43 -7.66 -12.12
N ALA A 144 13.42 -6.79 -11.98
CA ALA A 144 12.50 -6.45 -13.06
C ALA A 144 13.23 -5.77 -14.22
N ILE A 145 14.12 -4.81 -13.94
CA ILE A 145 14.93 -4.15 -14.98
C ILE A 145 15.83 -5.15 -15.70
N ALA A 146 16.57 -5.98 -14.96
CA ALA A 146 17.46 -7.00 -15.53
C ALA A 146 16.71 -8.05 -16.36
N ALA A 147 15.49 -8.39 -15.97
CA ALA A 147 14.62 -9.31 -16.70
C ALA A 147 13.88 -8.68 -17.89
N GLY A 148 14.03 -7.37 -18.13
CA GLY A 148 13.25 -6.65 -19.15
C GLY A 148 11.76 -6.56 -18.83
N ALA A 149 11.40 -6.72 -17.55
CA ALA A 149 10.03 -6.71 -17.04
C ALA A 149 9.67 -5.40 -16.29
N ALA A 150 10.56 -4.40 -16.32
CA ALA A 150 10.26 -3.08 -15.78
C ALA A 150 9.14 -2.41 -16.58
N PRO A 151 8.22 -1.66 -15.94
CA PRO A 151 7.08 -1.07 -16.61
C PRO A 151 7.52 -0.07 -17.67
N THR A 152 6.81 -0.01 -18.79
CA THR A 152 7.00 0.98 -19.86
C THR A 152 6.11 2.21 -19.68
N THR A 153 5.01 2.07 -18.96
CA THR A 153 4.13 3.17 -18.52
C THR A 153 3.87 3.05 -17.02
N LEU A 154 3.52 4.16 -16.36
CA LEU A 154 3.16 4.14 -14.93
C LEU A 154 1.89 3.32 -14.66
N ALA A 155 0.93 3.33 -15.59
CA ALA A 155 -0.29 2.53 -15.48
C ALA A 155 -0.01 1.03 -15.44
N ASP A 156 1.10 0.57 -16.03
CA ASP A 156 1.49 -0.84 -16.03
C ASP A 156 2.32 -1.24 -14.81
N ALA A 157 2.77 -0.29 -13.97
CA ALA A 157 3.68 -0.56 -12.87
C ALA A 157 3.07 -1.43 -11.76
N TRP A 158 1.75 -1.34 -11.57
CA TRP A 158 0.99 -2.18 -10.65
C TRP A 158 0.56 -3.51 -11.29
N SER A 159 1.52 -4.25 -11.85
CA SER A 159 1.23 -5.53 -12.51
C SER A 159 2.35 -6.56 -12.38
N GLY A 160 1.99 -7.83 -12.59
CA GLY A 160 2.95 -8.94 -12.55
C GLY A 160 3.53 -9.23 -11.16
N ARG A 161 4.62 -10.01 -11.15
CA ARG A 161 5.23 -10.53 -9.90
C ARG A 161 6.06 -9.51 -9.13
N TYR A 162 6.55 -8.47 -9.81
CA TYR A 162 7.46 -7.46 -9.22
C TYR A 162 6.73 -6.22 -8.71
N ARG A 163 5.39 -6.18 -8.82
CA ARG A 163 4.57 -4.98 -8.61
C ARG A 163 4.88 -4.24 -7.30
N TYR A 164 4.96 -4.96 -6.18
CA TYR A 164 5.21 -4.33 -4.88
C TYR A 164 6.58 -3.66 -4.81
N GLY A 165 7.66 -4.36 -5.19
CA GLY A 165 8.99 -3.76 -5.18
C GLY A 165 9.20 -2.69 -6.24
N VAL A 166 8.62 -2.83 -7.44
CA VAL A 166 8.65 -1.79 -8.47
C VAL A 166 7.95 -0.52 -7.95
N CYS A 167 6.70 -0.63 -7.50
CA CYS A 167 5.91 0.50 -7.01
C CYS A 167 6.55 1.14 -5.76
N GLY A 168 6.96 0.33 -4.79
CA GLY A 168 7.66 0.80 -3.59
C GLY A 168 8.96 1.53 -3.93
N SER A 169 9.75 1.00 -4.88
CA SER A 169 10.99 1.66 -5.30
C SER A 169 10.75 2.99 -6.02
N MET A 170 9.66 3.14 -6.78
CA MET A 170 9.28 4.42 -7.39
C MET A 170 8.91 5.45 -6.33
N VAL A 171 8.19 5.04 -5.29
CA VAL A 171 7.85 5.95 -4.17
C VAL A 171 9.08 6.30 -3.34
N ARG A 172 9.97 5.34 -3.06
CA ARG A 172 11.27 5.62 -2.42
C ARG A 172 12.11 6.59 -3.25
N PHE A 173 12.17 6.39 -4.56
CA PHE A 173 12.86 7.31 -5.47
C PHE A 173 12.29 8.73 -5.39
N ILE A 174 10.97 8.89 -5.24
CA ILE A 174 10.35 10.19 -5.02
C ILE A 174 10.82 10.82 -3.70
N ASP A 175 10.76 10.05 -2.62
CA ASP A 175 11.17 10.50 -1.27
C ASP A 175 12.64 10.94 -1.24
N GLU A 176 13.54 10.17 -1.87
CA GLU A 176 14.97 10.51 -1.89
C GLU A 176 15.32 11.66 -2.83
N THR A 177 14.59 11.83 -3.93
CA THR A 177 14.92 12.82 -4.96
C THR A 177 14.25 14.17 -4.71
N TRP A 178 12.99 14.18 -4.27
CA TRP A 178 12.22 15.40 -4.01
C TRP A 178 11.92 15.63 -2.52
N GLY A 179 12.23 14.67 -1.65
CA GLY A 179 12.03 14.78 -0.21
C GLY A 179 10.64 14.37 0.26
N ARG A 180 10.58 13.96 1.53
CA ARG A 180 9.35 13.54 2.22
C ARG A 180 8.21 14.54 2.11
N THR A 181 8.50 15.84 2.26
CA THR A 181 7.48 16.89 2.15
C THR A 181 6.77 16.85 0.79
N THR A 182 7.51 16.61 -0.30
CA THR A 182 6.93 16.46 -1.63
C THR A 182 6.10 15.19 -1.72
N LEU A 183 6.60 14.06 -1.21
CA LEU A 183 5.85 12.81 -1.17
C LEU A 183 4.49 12.97 -0.46
N ILE A 184 4.46 13.67 0.68
CA ILE A 184 3.23 13.95 1.41
C ILE A 184 2.29 14.86 0.62
N ALA A 185 2.82 15.85 -0.10
CA ALA A 185 2.03 16.75 -0.93
C ALA A 185 1.34 16.04 -2.13
N LEU A 186 1.75 14.81 -2.46
CA LEU A 186 1.14 13.99 -3.50
C LEU A 186 -0.10 13.20 -3.05
N LEU A 187 -0.37 13.07 -1.74
CA LEU A 187 -1.53 12.31 -1.23
C LEU A 187 -2.89 12.72 -1.85
N PRO A 188 -3.14 14.01 -2.16
CA PRO A 188 -4.40 14.40 -2.81
C PRO A 188 -4.50 14.04 -4.29
N ALA A 189 -3.42 13.61 -4.93
CA ALA A 189 -3.39 13.35 -6.37
C ALA A 189 -4.22 12.11 -6.73
N THR A 190 -4.99 12.21 -7.81
CA THR A 190 -5.93 11.18 -8.27
C THR A 190 -5.57 10.62 -9.65
N SER A 191 -4.41 10.97 -10.21
CA SER A 191 -3.97 10.50 -11.54
C SER A 191 -2.47 10.67 -11.70
N ASN A 192 -1.89 9.94 -12.67
CA ASN A 192 -0.48 10.11 -13.04
C ASN A 192 -0.17 11.53 -13.51
N GLN A 193 -1.09 12.16 -14.23
CA GLN A 193 -0.93 13.53 -14.70
C GLN A 193 -0.71 14.52 -13.54
N GLN A 194 -1.49 14.39 -12.46
CA GLN A 194 -1.35 15.26 -11.29
C GLN A 194 -0.05 15.00 -10.52
N ILE A 195 0.31 13.73 -10.34
CA ILE A 195 1.58 13.36 -9.69
C ILE A 195 2.77 13.93 -10.45
N LEU A 196 2.85 13.66 -11.76
CA LEU A 196 3.94 14.11 -12.62
C LEU A 196 4.00 15.63 -12.76
N ALA A 197 2.84 16.31 -12.83
CA ALA A 197 2.78 17.77 -12.84
C ALA A 197 3.32 18.37 -11.54
N HIS A 198 3.04 17.77 -10.38
CA HIS A 198 3.59 18.21 -9.10
C HIS A 198 5.11 18.00 -9.03
N LEU A 199 5.60 16.86 -9.56
CA LEU A 199 7.03 16.56 -9.62
C LEU A 199 7.80 17.37 -10.67
N GLY A 200 7.09 17.99 -11.62
CA GLY A 200 7.65 18.79 -12.69
C GLY A 200 8.39 17.98 -13.76
N VAL A 201 7.97 16.73 -14.00
CA VAL A 201 8.61 15.81 -14.96
C VAL A 201 7.58 15.17 -15.89
N SER A 202 8.02 14.70 -17.05
CA SER A 202 7.21 13.82 -17.90
C SER A 202 7.27 12.37 -17.41
N GLU A 203 6.35 11.52 -17.88
CA GLU A 203 6.36 10.09 -17.54
C GLU A 203 7.63 9.39 -18.02
N ASP A 204 8.05 9.65 -19.27
CA ASP A 204 9.28 9.10 -19.84
C ASP A 204 10.51 9.52 -19.03
N GLU A 205 10.58 10.79 -18.64
CA GLU A 205 11.66 11.29 -17.79
C GLU A 205 11.65 10.61 -16.42
N PHE A 206 10.48 10.51 -15.77
CA PHE A 206 10.34 9.86 -14.47
C PHE A 206 10.83 8.40 -14.52
N LEU A 207 10.31 7.61 -15.46
CA LEU A 207 10.67 6.21 -15.60
C LEU A 207 12.15 6.02 -15.96
N SER A 208 12.70 6.88 -16.83
CA SER A 208 14.14 6.82 -17.17
C SER A 208 15.03 7.12 -15.97
N ARG A 209 14.69 8.13 -15.17
CA ARG A 209 15.44 8.50 -13.97
C ARG A 209 15.32 7.45 -12.87
N TRP A 210 14.11 6.95 -12.64
CA TRP A 210 13.86 5.86 -11.70
C TRP A 210 14.67 4.61 -12.06
N ARG A 211 14.70 4.16 -13.32
CA ARG A 211 15.49 2.99 -13.73
C ARG A 211 16.98 3.17 -13.46
N THR A 212 17.51 4.36 -13.73
CA THR A 212 18.91 4.71 -13.42
C THR A 212 19.17 4.63 -11.93
N TRP A 213 18.30 5.23 -11.11
CA TRP A 213 18.41 5.22 -9.65
C TRP A 213 18.30 3.79 -9.09
N ALA A 214 17.28 3.02 -9.51
CA ALA A 214 17.03 1.67 -9.02
C ALA A 214 18.19 0.72 -9.36
N SER A 215 18.80 0.87 -10.53
CA SER A 215 19.97 0.07 -10.94
C SER A 215 21.24 0.40 -10.15
N ALA A 216 21.31 1.57 -9.52
CA ALA A 216 22.47 2.06 -8.77
C ALA A 216 22.38 1.81 -7.25
N GLN A 217 21.24 1.37 -6.74
CA GLN A 217 21.10 0.93 -5.35
C GLN A 217 21.99 -0.30 -5.11
N ASN A 218 22.58 -0.44 -3.92
CA ASN A 218 23.42 -1.57 -3.51
C ASN A 218 22.61 -2.58 -2.71
#